data_AF-A0A8J8H5C2-F1
#
_entry.id   AF-A0A8J8H5C2-F1
#
_cell.length_a   1.000
_cell.length_b   1.000
_cell.length_c   1.000
_cell.angle_alpha   90.00
_cell.angle_beta   90.00
_cell.angle_gamma   90.00
#
_symmetry.space_group_name_H-M   'P 1'
#
loop_
_entity.id
_entity.type
_entity.pdbx_description
1 polymer ?
#
loop_
_entity_poly.entity_id
_entity_poly.type
_entity_poly.pdbx_seq_one_letter_code
_entity_poly.pdbx_strand_id
1 'polypeptide(L)'
;MMDADNKEILGVLVKETRDIIRKRTLKGLFFGVVGAARLEKGLLKIYKSFGVAPGADFFSAASSTYYAAMGNAFSRAKESGLFLKLLWRLRAWKCRRIAKKYSDKFAALKPMEKMTLGELDARACVLRKARRQREALGHLSHGIMRVSTKQEGTKHDLCLFLIHEAEILAETGKIKEAEENYHDALRYAEDDVSLLTKSRVWKSFGKFKARRGKLDEAEFALGKALCWSMKEKLFDQTQKITAIAKDYGITLDLNT
;
A
#
# COMPACT_ATOMS: atom_id res chain seq x y z
N MET A 1 16.76 29.51 17.56
CA MET A 1 15.29 29.46 17.67
C MET A 1 14.74 30.00 16.38
N MET A 2 13.87 29.28 15.67
CA MET A 2 13.28 29.77 14.42
C MET A 2 12.29 30.89 14.77
N ASP A 3 12.38 32.04 14.12
CA ASP A 3 11.40 33.12 14.30
C ASP A 3 10.01 32.73 13.75
N ALA A 4 8.98 33.49 14.14
CA ALA A 4 7.60 33.19 13.79
C ALA A 4 7.37 33.21 12.27
N ASP A 5 8.01 34.14 11.56
CA ASP A 5 7.86 34.34 10.12
C ASP A 5 8.45 33.14 9.34
N ASN A 6 9.63 32.67 9.72
CA ASN A 6 10.25 31.47 9.15
C ASN A 6 9.43 30.20 9.43
N LYS A 7 8.74 30.14 10.58
CA LYS A 7 7.84 29.03 10.90
C LYS A 7 6.61 29.03 10.00
N GLU A 8 6.03 30.20 9.75
CA GLU A 8 4.88 30.37 8.86
C GLU A 8 5.24 30.03 7.41
N ILE A 9 6.34 30.60 6.90
CA ILE A 9 6.87 30.34 5.56
C ILE A 9 7.12 28.84 5.37
N LEU A 10 7.79 28.19 6.33
CA LEU A 10 8.04 26.75 6.27
C LEU A 10 6.72 25.97 6.27
N GLY A 11 5.73 26.37 7.07
CA GLY A 11 4.41 25.76 7.13
C GLY A 11 3.70 25.78 5.78
N VAL A 12 3.68 26.94 5.12
CA VAL A 12 3.07 27.12 3.79
C VAL A 12 3.79 26.28 2.75
N LEU A 13 5.13 26.39 2.64
CA LEU A 13 5.91 25.62 1.68
C LEU A 13 5.72 24.11 1.85
N VAL A 14 5.71 23.63 3.10
CA VAL A 14 5.53 22.21 3.40
C VAL A 14 4.14 21.76 2.95
N LYS A 15 3.09 22.52 3.27
CA LYS A 15 1.70 22.20 2.91
C LYS A 15 1.52 22.11 1.40
N GLU A 16 1.94 23.15 0.66
CA GLU A 16 1.83 23.19 -0.80
C GLU A 16 2.61 22.04 -1.47
N THR A 17 3.84 21.82 -1.03
CA THR A 17 4.68 20.74 -1.56
C THR A 17 4.05 19.37 -1.28
N ARG A 18 3.46 19.19 -0.10
CA ARG A 18 2.77 17.94 0.29
C ARG A 18 1.55 17.68 -0.58
N ASP A 19 0.75 18.70 -0.88
CA ASP A 19 -0.42 18.56 -1.75
C ASP A 19 -0.02 18.19 -3.18
N ILE A 20 1.06 18.77 -3.71
CA ILE A 20 1.61 18.40 -5.01
C ILE A 20 2.08 16.94 -4.99
N ILE A 21 2.85 16.53 -3.96
CA ILE A 21 3.31 15.15 -3.80
C ILE A 21 2.12 14.19 -3.78
N ARG A 22 1.08 14.49 -2.99
CA ARG A 22 -0.14 13.66 -2.89
C ARG A 22 -0.79 13.49 -4.26
N LYS A 23 -1.04 14.58 -4.98
CA LYS A 23 -1.63 14.56 -6.34
C LYS A 23 -0.78 13.73 -7.32
N ARG A 24 0.56 13.86 -7.26
CA ARG A 24 1.48 13.11 -8.11
C ARG A 24 1.51 11.62 -7.77
N THR A 25 1.53 11.27 -6.49
CA THR A 25 1.45 9.89 -6.00
C THR A 25 0.17 9.21 -6.47
N LEU A 26 -0.97 9.91 -6.37
CA LEU A 26 -2.27 9.39 -6.85
C LEU A 26 -2.28 9.16 -8.37
N LYS A 27 -1.60 10.02 -9.14
CA LYS A 27 -1.45 9.87 -10.60
C LYS A 27 -0.35 8.87 -11.02
N GLY A 28 0.32 8.21 -10.07
CA GLY A 28 1.44 7.30 -10.38
C GLY A 28 2.71 7.98 -10.89
N LEU A 29 2.84 9.31 -10.72
CA LEU A 29 3.94 10.13 -11.23
C LEU A 29 5.08 10.21 -10.19
N PHE A 30 5.79 9.10 -10.01
CA PHE A 30 6.82 8.97 -8.96
C PHE A 30 8.20 9.47 -9.36
N PHE A 31 8.57 9.30 -10.63
CA PHE A 31 9.94 9.49 -11.14
C PHE A 31 10.03 10.72 -12.05
N GLY A 32 11.27 11.19 -12.30
CA GLY A 32 11.54 12.41 -13.06
C GLY A 32 11.82 13.63 -12.17
N VAL A 33 12.10 14.77 -12.80
CA VAL A 33 12.48 16.03 -12.12
C VAL A 33 11.36 16.52 -11.20
N VAL A 34 10.12 16.38 -11.65
CA VAL A 34 8.89 16.76 -10.93
C VAL A 34 8.13 15.55 -10.36
N GLY A 35 8.80 14.40 -10.22
CA GLY A 35 8.22 13.19 -9.67
C GLY A 35 8.07 13.25 -8.15
N ALA A 36 7.05 12.58 -7.61
CA ALA A 36 6.76 12.58 -6.17
C ALA A 36 7.99 12.21 -5.31
N ALA A 37 8.78 11.22 -5.73
CA ALA A 37 9.98 10.81 -4.98
C ALA A 37 11.09 11.89 -4.98
N ARG A 38 11.18 12.71 -6.04
CA ARG A 38 12.14 13.84 -6.10
C ARG A 38 11.66 14.99 -5.22
N LEU A 39 10.37 15.28 -5.23
CA LEU A 39 9.75 16.29 -4.38
C LEU A 39 9.90 15.96 -2.89
N GLU A 40 9.74 14.69 -2.48
CA GLU A 40 10.01 14.26 -1.09
C GLU A 40 11.45 14.56 -0.64
N LYS A 41 12.42 14.43 -1.55
CA LYS A 41 13.82 14.82 -1.26
C LYS A 41 13.98 16.32 -1.18
N GLY A 42 13.29 17.07 -2.04
CA GLY A 42 13.26 18.53 -2.00
C GLY A 42 12.71 19.02 -0.66
N LEU A 43 11.59 18.46 -0.22
CA LEU A 43 10.98 18.78 1.06
C LEU A 43 11.91 18.49 2.24
N LEU A 44 12.63 17.36 2.23
CA LEU A 44 13.66 17.10 3.24
C LEU A 44 14.79 18.14 3.23
N LYS A 45 15.16 18.68 2.07
CA LYS A 45 16.16 19.75 1.98
C LYS A 45 15.62 21.07 2.53
N ILE A 46 14.34 21.39 2.29
CA ILE A 46 13.67 22.55 2.86
C ILE A 46 13.73 22.48 4.39
N TYR A 47 13.32 21.35 5.00
CA TYR A 47 13.48 21.17 6.46
C TYR A 47 14.90 21.47 6.95
N LYS A 48 15.92 20.97 6.23
CA LYS A 48 17.33 21.21 6.57
C LYS A 48 17.75 22.67 6.41
N SER A 49 17.28 23.39 5.39
CA SER A 49 17.66 24.79 5.18
C SER A 49 17.09 25.71 6.26
N PHE A 50 15.95 25.35 6.84
CA PHE A 50 15.37 26.04 7.99
C PHE A 50 15.92 25.53 9.34
N GLY A 51 16.86 24.57 9.35
CA GLY A 51 17.41 24.00 10.59
C GLY A 51 16.40 23.19 11.42
N VAL A 52 15.29 22.75 10.80
CA VAL A 52 14.19 22.05 11.48
C VAL A 52 14.25 20.55 11.15
N ALA A 53 14.16 19.70 12.18
CA ALA A 53 14.02 18.27 11.99
C ALA A 53 12.60 17.93 11.49
N PRO A 54 12.44 17.08 10.45
CA PRO A 54 11.10 16.65 10.02
C PRO A 54 10.39 15.84 11.11
N GLY A 55 9.09 16.09 11.28
CA GLY A 55 8.25 15.36 12.23
C GLY A 55 7.78 13.98 11.73
N ALA A 56 6.98 13.29 12.56
CA ALA A 56 6.43 11.97 12.26
C ALA A 56 5.62 11.95 10.95
N ASP A 57 4.77 12.95 10.72
CA ASP A 57 3.91 13.05 9.53
C ASP A 57 4.72 13.08 8.24
N PHE A 58 5.87 13.78 8.24
CA PHE A 58 6.78 13.77 7.10
C PHE A 58 7.27 12.35 6.79
N PHE A 59 7.74 11.63 7.81
CA PHE A 59 8.32 10.30 7.61
C PHE A 59 7.26 9.27 7.24
N SER A 60 6.05 9.37 7.82
CA SER A 60 4.89 8.56 7.45
C SER A 60 4.52 8.74 5.97
N ALA A 61 4.28 10.00 5.55
CA ALA A 61 3.92 10.32 4.18
C ALA A 61 5.02 9.93 3.18
N ALA A 62 6.28 10.26 3.49
CA ALA A 62 7.41 9.92 2.63
C ALA A 62 7.60 8.41 2.50
N SER A 63 7.48 7.65 3.60
CA SER A 63 7.53 6.18 3.57
C SER A 63 6.49 5.62 2.62
N SER A 64 5.23 6.09 2.71
CA SER A 64 4.14 5.68 1.83
C SER A 64 4.41 6.03 0.36
N THR A 65 4.88 7.25 0.06
CA THR A 65 5.27 7.67 -1.29
C THR A 65 6.34 6.75 -1.89
N TYR A 66 7.40 6.43 -1.13
CA TYR A 66 8.46 5.54 -1.61
C TYR A 66 8.00 4.08 -1.73
N TYR A 67 7.09 3.62 -0.88
CA TYR A 67 6.47 2.30 -1.01
C TYR A 67 5.65 2.19 -2.31
N ALA A 68 4.83 3.21 -2.62
CA ALA A 68 4.07 3.27 -3.86
C ALA A 68 4.99 3.37 -5.10
N ALA A 69 6.05 4.19 -5.02
CA ALA A 69 7.06 4.29 -6.07
C ALA A 69 7.78 2.97 -6.34
N MET A 70 8.08 2.20 -5.27
CA MET A 70 8.65 0.85 -5.40
C MET A 70 7.70 -0.06 -6.19
N GLY A 71 6.40 -0.08 -5.87
CA GLY A 71 5.40 -0.85 -6.60
C GLY A 71 5.32 -0.47 -8.08
N ASN A 72 5.29 0.83 -8.37
CA ASN A 72 5.28 1.34 -9.75
C ASN A 72 6.53 0.93 -10.54
N ALA A 73 7.72 1.01 -9.92
CA ALA A 73 8.96 0.55 -10.55
C ALA A 73 8.95 -0.95 -10.86
N PHE A 74 8.40 -1.79 -9.97
CA PHE A 74 8.25 -3.22 -10.26
C PHE A 74 7.29 -3.49 -11.41
N SER A 75 6.19 -2.74 -11.53
CA SER A 75 5.27 -2.87 -12.68
C SER A 75 5.99 -2.57 -13.99
N ARG A 76 6.68 -1.43 -14.06
CA ARG A 76 7.46 -1.05 -15.25
C ARG A 76 8.55 -2.06 -15.59
N ALA A 77 9.16 -2.70 -14.60
CA ALA A 77 10.14 -3.76 -14.83
C ALA A 77 9.54 -4.99 -15.51
N LYS A 78 8.27 -5.33 -15.25
CA LYS A 78 7.57 -6.45 -15.92
C LYS A 78 7.33 -6.17 -17.40
N GLU A 79 7.02 -4.92 -17.74
CA GLU A 79 6.69 -4.46 -19.10
C GLU A 79 7.93 -4.11 -19.95
N SER A 80 9.11 -3.98 -19.34
CA SER A 80 10.32 -3.51 -20.02
C SER A 80 11.17 -4.64 -20.61
N GLY A 81 11.88 -4.31 -21.69
CA GLY A 81 13.00 -5.12 -22.21
C GLY A 81 14.14 -5.27 -21.20
N LEU A 82 15.06 -6.21 -21.44
CA LEU A 82 16.05 -6.70 -20.46
C LEU A 82 16.86 -5.59 -19.76
N PHE A 83 17.42 -4.64 -20.52
CA PHE A 83 18.23 -3.55 -19.98
C PHE A 83 17.42 -2.59 -19.08
N LEU A 84 16.26 -2.14 -19.57
CA LEU A 84 15.36 -1.27 -18.81
C LEU A 84 14.76 -1.97 -17.58
N LYS A 85 14.52 -3.29 -17.67
CA LYS A 85 14.07 -4.13 -16.55
C LYS A 85 15.07 -4.10 -15.40
N LEU A 86 16.38 -4.15 -15.66
CA LEU A 86 17.40 -4.04 -14.63
C LEU A 86 17.36 -2.66 -13.94
N LEU A 87 17.29 -1.58 -14.72
CA LEU A 87 17.18 -0.21 -14.19
C LEU A 87 15.95 -0.03 -13.30
N TRP A 88 14.79 -0.57 -13.70
CA TRP A 88 13.58 -0.50 -12.90
C TRP A 88 13.65 -1.34 -11.62
N ARG A 89 14.29 -2.51 -11.66
CA ARG A 89 14.57 -3.32 -10.46
C ARG A 89 15.48 -2.58 -9.46
N LEU A 90 16.53 -1.91 -9.94
CA LEU A 90 17.41 -1.09 -9.10
C LEU A 90 16.64 0.09 -8.48
N ARG A 91 15.80 0.76 -9.26
CA ARG A 91 14.92 1.83 -8.74
C ARG A 91 13.96 1.32 -7.67
N ALA A 92 13.33 0.17 -7.90
CA ALA A 92 12.44 -0.47 -6.92
C ALA A 92 13.19 -0.79 -5.62
N TRP A 93 14.38 -1.40 -5.72
CA TRP A 93 15.22 -1.69 -4.56
C TRP A 93 15.60 -0.43 -3.77
N LYS A 94 15.99 0.65 -4.46
CA LYS A 94 16.30 1.93 -3.81
C LYS A 94 15.09 2.52 -3.09
N CYS A 95 13.92 2.50 -3.72
CA CYS A 95 12.69 2.98 -3.10
C CYS A 95 12.31 2.15 -1.88
N ARG A 96 12.44 0.81 -1.94
CA ARG A 96 12.23 -0.10 -0.80
C ARG A 96 13.12 0.26 0.39
N ARG A 97 14.42 0.52 0.15
CA ARG A 97 15.35 0.92 1.22
C ARG A 97 14.96 2.24 1.87
N ILE A 98 14.54 3.22 1.07
CA ILE A 98 14.13 4.54 1.58
C ILE A 98 12.82 4.43 2.35
N ALA A 99 11.82 3.71 1.82
CA ALA A 99 10.55 3.46 2.49
C ALA A 99 10.77 2.82 3.86
N LYS A 100 11.59 1.75 3.93
CA LYS A 100 11.96 1.12 5.21
C LYS A 100 12.59 2.13 6.17
N LYS A 101 13.61 2.87 5.72
CA LYS A 101 14.32 3.85 6.55
C LYS A 101 13.38 4.92 7.12
N TYR A 102 12.47 5.44 6.31
CA TYR A 102 11.52 6.46 6.76
C TYR A 102 10.42 5.86 7.64
N SER A 103 9.95 4.65 7.36
CA SER A 103 9.03 3.95 8.25
C SER A 103 9.64 3.74 9.64
N ASP A 104 10.91 3.32 9.71
CA ASP A 104 11.60 3.12 10.99
C ASP A 104 11.79 4.43 11.75
N LYS A 105 12.11 5.54 11.06
CA LYS A 105 12.15 6.88 11.67
C LYS A 105 10.79 7.34 12.16
N PHE A 106 9.73 7.07 11.41
CA PHE A 106 8.37 7.38 11.82
C PHE A 106 8.02 6.66 13.13
N ALA A 107 8.29 5.36 13.23
CA ALA A 107 8.02 4.60 14.45
C ALA A 107 8.88 5.01 15.66
N ALA A 108 10.08 5.55 15.43
CA ALA A 108 10.89 6.13 16.50
C ALA A 108 10.29 7.43 17.07
N LEU A 109 9.49 8.16 16.26
CA LEU A 109 8.86 9.43 16.66
C LEU A 109 7.42 9.25 17.15
N LYS A 110 6.73 8.23 16.67
CA LYS A 110 5.32 7.98 16.96
C LYS A 110 5.13 6.51 17.34
N PRO A 111 4.82 6.20 18.60
CA PRO A 111 4.60 4.83 19.04
C PRO A 111 3.30 4.27 18.45
N MET A 112 3.17 2.94 18.41
CA MET A 112 2.11 2.23 17.69
C MET A 112 0.70 2.64 18.13
N GLU A 113 0.52 2.86 19.43
CA GLU A 113 -0.75 3.21 20.07
C GLU A 113 -1.28 4.57 19.61
N LYS A 114 -0.37 5.46 19.18
CA LYS A 114 -0.72 6.79 18.68
C LYS A 114 -0.90 6.84 17.16
N MET A 115 -0.54 5.77 16.44
CA MET A 115 -0.68 5.72 14.98
C MET A 115 -2.15 5.68 14.59
N THR A 116 -2.49 6.28 13.45
CA THR A 116 -3.82 6.09 12.84
C THR A 116 -3.92 4.72 12.16
N LEU A 117 -5.13 4.23 11.89
CA LEU A 117 -5.32 2.96 11.17
C LEU A 117 -4.58 2.93 9.82
N GLY A 118 -4.63 4.03 9.06
CA GLY A 118 -3.91 4.13 7.79
C GLY A 118 -2.39 4.10 7.95
N GLU A 119 -1.85 4.62 9.05
CA GLU A 119 -0.41 4.55 9.36
C GLU A 119 0.02 3.13 9.74
N LEU A 120 -0.81 2.43 10.53
CA LEU A 120 -0.61 1.02 10.87
C LEU A 120 -0.57 0.16 9.61
N ASP A 121 -1.56 0.32 8.72
CA ASP A 121 -1.65 -0.43 7.47
C ASP A 121 -0.46 -0.17 6.54
N ALA A 122 -0.13 1.11 6.31
CA ALA A 122 0.99 1.51 5.47
C ALA A 122 2.32 0.96 6.01
N ARG A 123 2.51 1.01 7.34
CA ARG A 123 3.71 0.48 7.99
C ARG A 123 3.78 -1.04 7.89
N ALA A 124 2.68 -1.76 8.13
CA ALA A 124 2.63 -3.21 7.97
C ALA A 124 3.01 -3.64 6.54
N CYS A 125 2.49 -2.93 5.54
CA CYS A 125 2.86 -3.12 4.13
C CYS A 125 4.36 -2.96 3.86
N VAL A 126 4.99 -1.92 4.43
CA VAL A 126 6.44 -1.67 4.30
C VAL A 126 7.25 -2.76 5.00
N LEU A 127 6.86 -3.13 6.23
CA LEU A 127 7.53 -4.17 7.03
C LEU A 127 7.46 -5.54 6.36
N ARG A 128 6.28 -5.91 5.83
CA ARG A 128 6.12 -7.13 5.01
C ARG A 128 7.10 -7.16 3.85
N LYS A 129 7.14 -6.09 3.06
CA LYS A 129 8.10 -6.00 1.95
C LYS A 129 9.53 -5.99 2.44
N ALA A 130 9.82 -5.51 3.65
CA ALA A 130 11.15 -5.60 4.28
C ALA A 130 11.47 -6.99 4.87
N ARG A 131 10.61 -8.00 4.72
CA ARG A 131 10.75 -9.33 5.36
C ARG A 131 10.78 -9.27 6.89
N ARG A 132 10.06 -8.32 7.48
CA ARG A 132 9.82 -8.19 8.93
C ARG A 132 8.39 -8.64 9.24
N GLN A 133 8.05 -9.87 8.84
CA GLN A 133 6.66 -10.36 8.90
C GLN A 133 6.07 -10.32 10.31
N ARG A 134 6.84 -10.71 11.34
CA ARG A 134 6.37 -10.70 12.74
C ARG A 134 5.93 -9.31 13.20
N GLU A 135 6.73 -8.29 12.90
CA GLU A 135 6.39 -6.91 13.24
C GLU A 135 5.20 -6.41 12.42
N ALA A 136 5.15 -6.75 11.13
CA ALA A 136 4.01 -6.40 10.28
C ALA A 136 2.70 -6.98 10.84
N LEU A 137 2.69 -8.25 11.23
CA LEU A 137 1.55 -8.90 11.89
C LEU A 137 1.15 -8.14 13.16
N GLY A 138 2.10 -7.78 14.03
CA GLY A 138 1.79 -7.00 15.24
C GLY A 138 1.05 -5.68 14.97
N HIS A 139 1.38 -4.97 13.88
CA HIS A 139 0.67 -3.73 13.51
C HIS A 139 -0.73 -4.03 12.97
N LEU A 140 -0.89 -5.10 12.18
CA LEU A 140 -2.18 -5.51 11.63
C LEU A 140 -3.11 -6.00 12.75
N SER A 141 -2.63 -6.86 13.64
CA SER A 141 -3.43 -7.36 14.77
C SER A 141 -3.85 -6.21 15.70
N HIS A 142 -2.97 -5.22 15.94
CA HIS A 142 -3.33 -4.02 16.69
C HIS A 142 -4.41 -3.19 15.98
N GLY A 143 -4.33 -3.04 14.65
CA GLY A 143 -5.35 -2.38 13.84
C GLY A 143 -6.70 -3.13 13.87
N ILE A 144 -6.69 -4.44 13.68
CA ILE A 144 -7.88 -5.31 13.75
C ILE A 144 -8.55 -5.17 15.11
N MET A 145 -7.79 -5.26 16.20
CA MET A 145 -8.30 -5.10 17.56
C MET A 145 -9.04 -3.76 17.71
N ARG A 146 -8.44 -2.63 17.32
CA ARG A 146 -9.06 -1.29 17.44
C ARG A 146 -10.38 -1.19 16.70
N VAL A 147 -10.46 -1.76 15.49
CA VAL A 147 -11.69 -1.76 14.69
C VAL A 147 -12.73 -2.70 15.27
N SER A 148 -12.36 -3.92 15.65
CA SER A 148 -13.29 -4.93 16.18
C SER A 148 -13.85 -4.56 17.55
N THR A 149 -13.08 -3.89 18.41
CA THR A 149 -13.57 -3.37 19.70
C THR A 149 -14.32 -2.04 19.56
N LYS A 150 -14.62 -1.60 18.33
CA LYS A 150 -15.29 -0.32 18.01
C LYS A 150 -14.64 0.91 18.67
N GLN A 151 -13.33 0.88 18.89
CA GLN A 151 -12.61 2.06 19.38
C GLN A 151 -12.55 3.13 18.29
N GLU A 152 -12.27 2.72 17.04
CA GLU A 152 -12.26 3.57 15.86
C GLU A 152 -12.25 2.73 14.57
N GLY A 153 -12.56 3.35 13.43
CA GLY A 153 -12.42 2.74 12.11
C GLY A 153 -13.71 2.26 11.48
N THR A 154 -13.57 1.70 10.27
CA THR A 154 -14.68 1.29 9.40
C THR A 154 -14.55 -0.17 8.99
N LYS A 155 -15.62 -0.76 8.44
CA LYS A 155 -15.55 -2.08 7.79
C LYS A 155 -14.49 -2.12 6.67
N HIS A 156 -14.25 -1.00 6.00
CA HIS A 156 -13.19 -0.86 5.01
C HIS A 156 -11.81 -1.12 5.63
N ASP A 157 -11.51 -0.50 6.77
CA ASP A 157 -10.21 -0.67 7.46
C ASP A 157 -10.02 -2.11 7.91
N LEU A 158 -11.07 -2.73 8.48
CA LEU A 158 -11.02 -4.14 8.89
C LEU A 158 -10.75 -5.08 7.70
N CYS A 159 -11.40 -4.86 6.56
CA CYS A 159 -11.15 -5.62 5.34
C CYS A 159 -9.68 -5.50 4.90
N LEU A 160 -9.11 -4.29 4.90
CA LEU A 160 -7.71 -4.08 4.51
C LEU A 160 -6.73 -4.77 5.45
N PHE A 161 -6.96 -4.69 6.77
CA PHE A 161 -6.10 -5.38 7.73
C PHE A 161 -6.16 -6.90 7.56
N LEU A 162 -7.35 -7.48 7.46
CA LEU A 162 -7.54 -8.92 7.33
C LEU A 162 -6.85 -9.47 6.06
N ILE A 163 -7.02 -8.80 4.91
CA ILE A 163 -6.38 -9.29 3.68
C ILE A 163 -4.85 -9.15 3.70
N HIS A 164 -4.32 -8.11 4.34
CA HIS A 164 -2.87 -7.95 4.47
C HIS A 164 -2.29 -8.96 5.46
N GLU A 165 -3.02 -9.27 6.53
CA GLU A 165 -2.62 -10.29 7.50
C GLU A 165 -2.65 -11.67 6.85
N ALA A 166 -3.73 -11.99 6.13
CA ALA A 166 -3.86 -13.23 5.35
C ALA A 166 -2.72 -13.41 4.33
N GLU A 167 -2.36 -12.35 3.59
CA GLU A 167 -1.25 -12.42 2.64
C GLU A 167 0.09 -12.74 3.35
N ILE A 168 0.32 -12.21 4.57
CA ILE A 168 1.54 -12.50 5.35
C ILE A 168 1.51 -13.91 5.90
N LEU A 169 0.38 -14.33 6.49
CA LEU A 169 0.17 -15.67 7.03
C LEU A 169 0.45 -16.71 5.94
N ALA A 170 -0.14 -16.53 4.75
CA ALA A 170 0.09 -17.40 3.59
C ALA A 170 1.58 -17.42 3.16
N GLU A 171 2.25 -16.26 3.11
CA GLU A 171 3.69 -16.17 2.80
C GLU A 171 4.58 -16.87 3.85
N THR A 172 4.07 -17.07 5.08
CA THR A 172 4.77 -17.76 6.17
C THR A 172 4.32 -19.21 6.39
N GLY A 173 3.46 -19.75 5.50
CA GLY A 173 2.99 -21.15 5.57
C GLY A 173 1.80 -21.39 6.50
N LYS A 174 1.24 -20.34 7.13
CA LYS A 174 0.03 -20.39 7.96
C LYS A 174 -1.23 -20.35 7.10
N ILE A 175 -1.43 -21.41 6.31
CA ILE A 175 -2.43 -21.43 5.23
C ILE A 175 -3.85 -21.42 5.78
N LYS A 176 -4.12 -22.13 6.88
CA LYS A 176 -5.46 -22.21 7.47
C LYS A 176 -5.90 -20.87 8.03
N GLU A 177 -5.05 -20.21 8.83
CA GLU A 177 -5.34 -18.89 9.38
C GLU A 177 -5.46 -17.83 8.27
N ALA A 178 -4.67 -17.96 7.20
CA ALA A 178 -4.81 -17.08 6.04
C ALA A 178 -6.18 -17.23 5.35
N GLU A 179 -6.65 -18.46 5.15
CA GLU A 179 -7.94 -18.75 4.54
C GLU A 179 -9.11 -18.24 5.40
N GLU A 180 -9.04 -18.43 6.73
CA GLU A 180 -10.00 -17.88 7.70
C GLU A 180 -10.07 -16.35 7.60
N ASN A 181 -8.93 -15.66 7.62
CA ASN A 181 -8.89 -14.20 7.47
C ASN A 181 -9.44 -13.71 6.13
N TYR A 182 -9.22 -14.46 5.04
CA TYR A 182 -9.83 -14.12 3.76
C TYR A 182 -11.35 -14.28 3.77
N HIS A 183 -11.87 -15.35 4.37
CA HIS A 183 -13.32 -15.55 4.50
C HIS A 183 -13.98 -14.47 5.38
N ASP A 184 -13.33 -14.09 6.48
CA ASP A 184 -13.80 -12.97 7.30
C ASP A 184 -13.80 -11.66 6.50
N ALA A 185 -12.73 -11.36 5.77
CA ALA A 185 -12.67 -10.16 4.92
C ALA A 185 -13.77 -10.14 3.85
N LEU A 186 -14.09 -11.30 3.25
CA LEU A 186 -15.18 -11.44 2.28
C LEU A 186 -16.53 -11.14 2.94
N ARG A 187 -16.81 -11.73 4.11
CA ARG A 187 -18.04 -11.47 4.87
C ARG A 187 -18.21 -9.98 5.21
N TYR A 188 -17.15 -9.32 5.67
CA TYR A 188 -17.21 -7.87 5.95
C TYR A 188 -17.35 -7.03 4.67
N ALA A 189 -16.88 -7.52 3.52
CA ALA A 189 -16.97 -6.81 2.25
C ALA A 189 -18.34 -6.94 1.56
N GLU A 190 -19.21 -7.86 2.00
CA GLU A 190 -20.57 -7.98 1.46
C GLU A 190 -21.42 -6.77 1.82
N ASP A 191 -21.25 -6.24 3.04
CA ASP A 191 -22.06 -5.15 3.59
C ASP A 191 -21.32 -3.81 3.64
N ASP A 192 -21.92 -2.77 3.05
CA ASP A 192 -21.60 -1.36 3.37
C ASP A 192 -20.11 -0.98 3.26
N VAL A 193 -19.44 -1.48 2.22
CA VAL A 193 -18.10 -1.02 1.81
C VAL A 193 -18.09 -0.65 0.32
N SER A 194 -17.19 0.26 -0.03
CA SER A 194 -17.02 0.69 -1.42
C SER A 194 -16.66 -0.47 -2.35
N LEU A 195 -17.07 -0.39 -3.63
CA LEU A 195 -16.74 -1.38 -4.65
C LEU A 195 -15.21 -1.53 -4.87
N LEU A 196 -14.43 -0.47 -4.62
CA LEU A 196 -12.96 -0.56 -4.58
C LEU A 196 -12.48 -1.54 -3.50
N THR A 197 -13.11 -1.54 -2.33
CA THR A 197 -12.78 -2.45 -1.24
C THR A 197 -13.14 -3.88 -1.61
N LYS A 198 -14.35 -4.10 -2.13
CA LYS A 198 -14.80 -5.40 -2.61
C LYS A 198 -13.84 -5.97 -3.65
N SER A 199 -13.51 -5.18 -4.67
CA SER A 199 -12.51 -5.53 -5.69
C SER A 199 -11.16 -5.95 -5.08
N ARG A 200 -10.63 -5.19 -4.10
CA ARG A 200 -9.35 -5.52 -3.46
C ARG A 200 -9.40 -6.84 -2.68
N VAL A 201 -10.46 -7.08 -1.92
CA VAL A 201 -10.62 -8.29 -1.11
C VAL A 201 -10.66 -9.52 -2.01
N TRP A 202 -11.57 -9.52 -2.97
CA TRP A 202 -11.76 -10.66 -3.87
C TRP A 202 -10.55 -10.92 -4.78
N LYS A 203 -9.88 -9.88 -5.26
CA LYS A 203 -8.60 -10.05 -5.99
C LYS A 203 -7.53 -10.70 -5.11
N SER A 204 -7.41 -10.27 -3.85
CA SER A 204 -6.43 -10.84 -2.91
C SER A 204 -6.73 -12.32 -2.65
N PHE A 205 -8.00 -12.66 -2.43
CA PHE A 205 -8.45 -14.04 -2.25
C PHE A 205 -8.23 -14.90 -3.50
N GLY A 206 -8.61 -14.42 -4.68
CA GLY A 206 -8.40 -15.15 -5.94
C GLY A 206 -6.92 -15.44 -6.20
N LYS A 207 -6.04 -14.47 -5.93
CA LYS A 207 -4.58 -14.69 -5.98
C LYS A 207 -4.11 -15.74 -4.98
N PHE A 208 -4.68 -15.77 -3.77
CA PHE A 208 -4.37 -16.81 -2.78
C PHE A 208 -4.79 -18.20 -3.26
N LYS A 209 -6.00 -18.35 -3.82
CA LYS A 209 -6.49 -19.60 -4.40
C LYS A 209 -5.64 -20.07 -5.59
N ALA A 210 -5.28 -19.16 -6.49
CA ALA A 210 -4.42 -19.47 -7.64
C ALA A 210 -3.06 -20.01 -7.23
N ARG A 211 -2.41 -19.40 -6.21
CA ARG A 211 -1.15 -19.88 -5.63
C ARG A 211 -1.23 -21.28 -5.03
N ARG A 212 -2.44 -21.72 -4.68
CA ARG A 212 -2.72 -23.04 -4.11
C ARG A 212 -3.16 -24.06 -5.16
N GLY A 213 -3.17 -23.69 -6.45
CA GLY A 213 -3.64 -24.56 -7.53
C GLY A 213 -5.16 -24.72 -7.60
N LYS A 214 -5.92 -23.96 -6.81
CA LYS A 214 -7.39 -23.97 -6.81
C LYS A 214 -7.90 -23.02 -7.89
N LEU A 215 -7.73 -23.39 -9.16
CA LEU A 215 -7.93 -22.50 -10.30
C LEU A 215 -9.41 -22.09 -10.49
N ASP A 216 -10.36 -22.99 -10.31
CA ASP A 216 -11.80 -22.67 -10.44
C ASP A 216 -12.25 -21.62 -9.39
N GLU A 217 -11.84 -21.82 -8.13
CA GLU A 217 -12.10 -20.85 -7.05
C GLU A 217 -11.40 -19.50 -7.32
N ALA A 218 -10.20 -19.54 -7.91
CA ALA A 218 -9.46 -18.33 -8.28
C ALA A 218 -10.13 -17.58 -9.42
N GLU A 219 -10.59 -18.28 -10.46
CA GLU A 219 -11.31 -17.72 -11.60
C GLU A 219 -12.58 -17.01 -11.14
N PHE A 220 -13.41 -17.68 -10.34
CA PHE A 220 -14.62 -17.08 -9.77
C PHE A 220 -14.29 -15.80 -8.99
N ALA A 221 -13.30 -15.87 -8.09
CA ALA A 221 -12.94 -14.73 -7.25
C ALA A 221 -12.35 -13.56 -8.05
N LEU A 222 -11.51 -13.84 -9.04
CA LEU A 222 -10.93 -12.82 -9.91
C LEU A 222 -11.97 -12.22 -10.87
N GLY A 223 -12.91 -13.01 -11.39
CA GLY A 223 -14.03 -12.55 -12.22
C GLY A 223 -14.94 -11.61 -11.44
N LYS A 224 -15.30 -11.99 -10.20
CA LYS A 224 -16.00 -11.10 -9.26
C LYS A 224 -15.24 -9.79 -9.02
N ALA A 225 -13.93 -9.87 -8.73
CA ALA A 225 -13.07 -8.69 -8.56
C ALA A 225 -13.07 -7.78 -9.80
N LEU A 226 -13.08 -8.37 -10.99
CA LEU A 226 -13.06 -7.66 -12.27
C LEU A 226 -14.36 -6.92 -12.51
N CYS A 227 -15.51 -7.56 -12.28
CA CYS A 227 -16.84 -6.96 -12.41
C CYS A 227 -16.97 -5.67 -11.57
N TRP A 228 -16.61 -5.70 -10.27
CA TRP A 228 -16.64 -4.47 -9.45
C TRP A 228 -15.65 -3.42 -9.93
N SER A 229 -14.49 -3.84 -10.44
CA SER A 229 -13.47 -2.91 -10.94
C SER A 229 -13.95 -2.18 -12.20
N MET A 230 -14.64 -2.88 -13.10
CA MET A 230 -15.21 -2.29 -14.31
C MET A 230 -16.37 -1.34 -14.00
N LYS A 231 -17.27 -1.73 -13.10
CA LYS A 231 -18.42 -0.91 -12.68
C LYS A 231 -18.03 0.49 -12.20
N GLU A 232 -16.90 0.61 -11.48
CA GLU A 232 -16.37 1.87 -10.96
C GLU A 232 -15.20 2.44 -11.77
N LYS A 233 -14.91 1.90 -12.96
CA LYS A 233 -13.79 2.35 -13.82
C LYS A 233 -12.44 2.36 -13.06
N LEU A 234 -12.21 1.36 -12.21
CA LEU A 234 -11.00 1.20 -11.40
C LEU A 234 -9.86 0.56 -12.21
N PHE A 235 -9.36 1.31 -13.21
CA PHE A 235 -8.38 0.82 -14.19
C PHE A 235 -7.15 0.12 -13.56
N ASP A 236 -6.61 0.65 -12.45
CA ASP A 236 -5.48 0.03 -11.74
C ASP A 236 -5.81 -1.36 -11.15
N GLN A 237 -7.04 -1.56 -10.67
CA GLN A 237 -7.46 -2.88 -10.18
C GLN A 237 -7.69 -3.85 -11.33
N THR A 238 -8.34 -3.41 -12.42
CA THR A 238 -8.53 -4.20 -13.64
C THR A 238 -7.20 -4.73 -14.15
N GLN A 239 -6.19 -3.88 -14.32
CA GLN A 239 -4.86 -4.29 -14.76
C GLN A 239 -4.21 -5.33 -13.83
N LYS A 240 -4.33 -5.14 -12.51
CA LYS A 240 -3.77 -6.08 -11.52
C LYS A 240 -4.47 -7.44 -11.56
N ILE A 241 -5.79 -7.45 -11.73
CA ILE A 241 -6.59 -8.68 -11.81
C ILE A 241 -6.23 -9.45 -13.08
N THR A 242 -6.22 -8.79 -14.24
CA THR A 242 -5.83 -9.40 -15.52
C THR A 242 -4.39 -9.92 -15.48
N ALA A 243 -3.47 -9.20 -14.85
CA ALA A 243 -2.09 -9.66 -14.68
C ALA A 243 -2.00 -10.93 -13.81
N ILE A 244 -2.79 -11.03 -12.74
CA ILE A 244 -2.86 -12.25 -11.92
C ILE A 244 -3.44 -13.39 -12.76
N ALA A 245 -4.57 -13.18 -13.44
CA ALA A 245 -5.19 -14.21 -14.26
C ALA A 245 -4.22 -14.76 -15.30
N LYS A 246 -3.51 -13.86 -16.02
CA LYS A 246 -2.46 -14.24 -16.97
C LYS A 246 -1.31 -15.02 -16.33
N ASP A 247 -0.83 -14.59 -15.14
CA ASP A 247 0.26 -15.25 -14.43
C ASP A 247 -0.09 -16.72 -14.06
N TYR A 248 -1.38 -17.09 -13.97
CA TYR A 248 -1.86 -18.43 -13.64
C TYR A 248 -2.64 -19.14 -14.78
N GLY A 249 -2.69 -18.57 -15.98
CA GLY A 249 -3.41 -19.17 -17.11
C GLY A 249 -4.94 -19.20 -16.96
N ILE A 250 -5.50 -18.29 -16.16
CA ILE A 250 -6.95 -18.15 -15.95
C ILE A 250 -7.53 -17.25 -17.04
N THR A 251 -8.61 -17.70 -17.66
CA THR A 251 -9.39 -16.89 -18.61
C THR A 251 -10.49 -16.18 -17.85
N LEU A 252 -10.56 -14.85 -17.95
CA LEU A 252 -11.64 -14.07 -17.35
C LEU A 252 -12.54 -13.57 -18.48
N ASP A 253 -13.84 -13.85 -18.38
CA ASP A 253 -14.82 -13.24 -19.28
C ASP A 253 -14.95 -11.75 -18.94
N LEU A 254 -14.79 -10.90 -19.97
CA LEU A 254 -14.87 -9.45 -19.86
C LEU A 254 -16.28 -8.93 -20.20
N ASN A 255 -17.22 -9.81 -20.55
CA ASN A 255 -18.53 -9.46 -21.11
C ASN A 255 -19.72 -9.60 -20.13
N THR A 256 -19.50 -9.57 -18.82
CA THR A 256 -20.58 -9.54 -17.80
C THR A 256 -20.53 -8.30 -16.93
#